data_AF-A0A4U2B6Q2-F1
#
_entry.id   AF-A0A4U2B6Q2-F1
#
_cell.length_a   1.000
_cell.length_b   1.000
_cell.length_c   1.000
_cell.angle_alpha   90.00
_cell.angle_beta   90.00
_cell.angle_gamma   90.00
#
_symmetry.space_group_name_H-M   'P 1'
#
loop_
_entity.id
_entity.type
_entity.pdbx_description
1 polymer ?
#
loop_
_entity_poly.entity_id
_entity_poly.type
_entity_poly.pdbx_seq_one_letter_code
_entity_poly.pdbx_strand_id
1 'polypeptide(L)'
;MYSTKILKSTPFICHQSDNKVDSASNFKVKRVYQKVIDTAIKKGLDKSKAPLSMKGTTHYETLYNHVSFCGASEINIHLQNKAIETQDSDLIKAKKEEITDIFKKAINITCLMNSGALRTYLARIIDRDEKVRALSKSDRNELIESAYEQFDKQIDQVISTNNLKTPTISYIKELVGIIVKDVFENQTKVTLDETPKIKLRDKTLTQFMEREIEKLYERHGFIGKRSGLRFSADLEMTK
;
A
#
# COMPACT_ATOMS: atom_id res chain seq x y z
N MET A 1 -17.40 38.27 38.11
CA MET A 1 -16.54 37.21 38.68
C MET A 1 -16.89 35.90 37.97
N TYR A 2 -16.06 35.47 37.02
CA TYR A 2 -16.30 34.23 36.25
C TYR A 2 -15.60 33.06 36.95
N SER A 3 -16.37 32.01 37.22
CA SER A 3 -15.92 30.77 37.87
C SER A 3 -15.23 29.86 36.86
N THR A 4 -13.91 29.70 36.99
CA THR A 4 -13.12 28.71 36.24
C THR A 4 -13.27 27.34 36.88
N LYS A 5 -14.15 26.50 36.33
CA LYS A 5 -14.16 25.06 36.64
C LYS A 5 -13.06 24.39 35.84
N ILE A 6 -12.00 23.98 36.54
CA ILE A 6 -10.92 23.14 36.03
C ILE A 6 -11.51 21.75 35.73
N LEU A 7 -11.60 21.39 34.45
CA LEU A 7 -11.87 20.03 34.00
C LEU A 7 -10.62 19.19 34.31
N LYS A 8 -10.69 18.37 35.36
CA LYS A 8 -9.68 17.35 35.65
C LYS A 8 -9.70 16.31 34.52
N SER A 9 -8.62 16.22 33.76
CA SER A 9 -8.40 15.15 32.78
C SER A 9 -8.26 13.82 33.52
N THR A 10 -9.28 12.96 33.42
CA THR A 10 -9.14 11.55 33.78
C THR A 10 -8.19 10.87 32.79
N PRO A 11 -7.16 10.13 33.25
CA PRO A 11 -6.31 9.37 32.36
C PRO A 11 -7.13 8.27 31.65
N PHE A 12 -6.97 8.16 30.33
CA PHE A 12 -7.47 7.03 29.57
C PHE A 12 -6.68 5.78 30.02
N ILE A 13 -7.25 5.02 30.95
CA ILE A 13 -6.79 3.67 31.28
C ILE A 13 -7.27 2.78 30.14
N CYS A 14 -6.34 2.41 29.26
CA CYS A 14 -6.53 1.32 28.31
C CYS A 14 -6.62 0.03 29.11
N HIS A 15 -7.83 -0.49 29.32
CA HIS A 15 -7.99 -1.88 29.74
C HIS A 15 -7.51 -2.77 28.59
N GLN A 16 -6.30 -3.30 28.71
CA GLN A 16 -5.91 -4.52 28.01
C GLN A 16 -6.90 -5.61 28.45
N SER A 17 -7.90 -5.87 27.61
CA SER A 17 -8.65 -7.10 27.71
C SER A 17 -7.75 -8.20 27.16
N ASP A 18 -7.37 -9.13 28.03
CA ASP A 18 -6.80 -10.42 27.65
C ASP A 18 -7.85 -11.21 26.86
N ASN A 19 -8.07 -10.80 25.60
CA ASN A 19 -8.77 -11.63 24.65
C ASN A 19 -7.76 -12.67 24.16
N LYS A 20 -7.79 -13.86 24.78
CA LYS A 20 -7.51 -15.08 24.02
C LYS A 20 -8.50 -15.10 22.87
N VAL A 21 -8.09 -14.53 21.73
CA VAL A 21 -8.84 -14.57 20.49
C VAL A 21 -8.87 -16.05 20.09
N ASP A 22 -10.03 -16.67 20.28
CA ASP A 22 -10.31 -17.99 19.76
C ASP A 22 -10.20 -17.95 18.22
N SER A 23 -9.00 -18.17 17.71
CA SER A 23 -8.68 -18.24 16.27
C SER A 23 -9.57 -19.23 15.50
N ALA A 24 -10.22 -20.16 16.19
CA ALA A 24 -11.19 -21.10 15.65
C ALA A 24 -12.55 -20.47 15.30
N SER A 25 -13.02 -19.45 16.02
CA SER A 25 -14.29 -18.76 15.73
C SER A 25 -14.16 -17.88 14.48
N ASN A 26 -13.04 -17.18 14.34
CA ASN A 26 -12.73 -16.31 13.21
C ASN A 26 -12.69 -17.06 11.87
N PHE A 27 -12.15 -18.28 11.86
CA PHE A 27 -12.12 -19.12 10.66
C PHE A 27 -13.53 -19.63 10.28
N LYS A 28 -14.40 -19.82 11.27
CA LYS A 28 -15.79 -20.24 11.06
C LYS A 28 -16.63 -19.12 10.43
N VAL A 29 -16.46 -17.87 10.86
CA VAL A 29 -17.11 -16.70 10.26
C VAL A 29 -16.70 -16.59 8.78
N LYS A 30 -15.41 -16.66 8.46
CA LYS A 30 -14.92 -16.58 7.06
C LYS A 30 -15.53 -17.66 6.17
N ARG A 31 -15.62 -18.92 6.63
CA ARG A 31 -16.28 -20.01 5.86
C ARG A 31 -17.78 -19.80 5.65
N VAL A 32 -18.49 -19.31 6.65
CA VAL A 32 -19.96 -19.13 6.58
C VAL A 32 -20.34 -18.06 5.55
N TYR A 33 -19.53 -17.00 5.44
CA TYR A 33 -19.80 -15.86 4.56
C TYR A 33 -19.01 -15.88 3.25
N GLN A 34 -18.28 -16.96 2.94
CA GLN A 34 -17.45 -17.04 1.74
C GLN A 34 -18.24 -16.79 0.45
N LYS A 35 -19.49 -17.26 0.35
CA LYS A 35 -20.35 -16.99 -0.83
C LYS A 35 -20.61 -15.49 -1.05
N VAL A 36 -20.73 -14.72 0.04
CA VAL A 36 -20.92 -13.26 -0.01
C VAL A 36 -19.63 -12.60 -0.50
N ILE A 37 -18.48 -13.04 0.03
CA ILE A 37 -17.15 -12.59 -0.41
C ILE A 37 -16.96 -12.88 -1.90
N ASP A 38 -17.20 -14.12 -2.35
CA ASP A 38 -17.02 -14.52 -3.74
C ASP A 38 -17.88 -13.70 -4.69
N THR A 39 -19.13 -13.43 -4.30
CA THR A 39 -20.06 -12.59 -5.07
C THR A 39 -19.56 -11.15 -5.17
N ALA A 40 -19.06 -10.59 -4.06
CA ALA A 40 -18.50 -9.25 -4.04
C ALA A 40 -17.24 -9.17 -4.92
N ILE A 41 -16.32 -10.15 -4.78
CA ILE A 41 -15.09 -10.24 -5.56
C ILE A 41 -15.41 -10.30 -7.05
N LYS A 42 -16.32 -11.20 -7.47
CA LYS A 42 -16.72 -11.33 -8.88
C LYS A 42 -17.17 -9.98 -9.44
N LYS A 43 -18.09 -9.30 -8.76
CA LYS A 43 -18.59 -7.97 -9.19
C LYS A 43 -17.50 -6.90 -9.18
N GLY A 44 -16.60 -6.93 -8.19
CA GLY A 44 -15.45 -6.03 -8.13
C GLY A 44 -14.49 -6.23 -9.29
N LEU A 45 -14.24 -7.49 -9.69
CA LEU A 45 -13.39 -7.83 -10.83
C LEU A 45 -14.03 -7.43 -12.15
N ASP A 46 -15.34 -7.63 -12.29
CA ASP A 46 -16.07 -7.16 -13.48
C ASP A 46 -15.94 -5.62 -13.60
N LYS A 47 -16.04 -4.91 -12.47
CA LYS A 47 -15.86 -3.45 -12.43
C LYS A 47 -14.44 -3.00 -12.73
N SER A 48 -13.42 -3.77 -12.32
CA SER A 48 -12.01 -3.43 -12.54
C SER A 48 -11.59 -3.59 -14.01
N LYS A 49 -12.22 -4.53 -14.73
CA LYS A 49 -11.98 -4.81 -16.16
C LYS A 49 -12.76 -3.86 -17.10
N ALA A 50 -13.86 -3.28 -16.61
CA ALA A 50 -14.72 -2.41 -17.40
C ALA A 50 -14.03 -1.08 -17.76
N PRO A 51 -14.37 -0.49 -18.91
CA PRO A 51 -13.94 0.87 -19.25
C PRO A 51 -14.61 1.90 -18.32
N LEU A 52 -13.95 3.04 -18.09
CA LEU A 52 -14.50 4.09 -17.22
C LEU A 52 -15.77 4.76 -17.76
N SER A 53 -15.97 4.74 -19.08
CA SER A 53 -17.17 5.28 -19.71
C SER A 53 -17.78 4.27 -20.69
N MET A 54 -19.09 4.34 -20.89
CA MET A 54 -19.81 3.44 -21.81
C MET A 54 -19.39 3.62 -23.29
N LYS A 55 -18.71 4.72 -23.61
CA LYS A 55 -18.14 5.01 -24.95
C LYS A 55 -16.61 4.83 -24.98
N GLY A 56 -15.99 4.47 -23.85
CA GLY A 56 -14.54 4.39 -23.71
C GLY A 56 -13.98 3.05 -24.20
N THR A 57 -12.79 3.10 -24.79
CA THR A 57 -12.04 1.91 -25.24
C THR A 57 -10.97 1.46 -24.24
N THR A 58 -10.64 2.31 -23.26
CA THR A 58 -9.61 2.02 -22.26
C THR A 58 -10.13 1.09 -21.18
N HIS A 59 -9.82 -0.20 -21.30
CA HIS A 59 -10.07 -1.20 -20.27
C HIS A 59 -9.03 -1.10 -19.14
N TYR A 60 -9.37 -1.64 -17.98
CA TYR A 60 -8.45 -1.78 -16.82
C TYR A 60 -7.98 -0.49 -16.14
N GLU A 61 -8.45 0.68 -16.53
CA GLU A 61 -8.06 1.94 -15.88
C GLU A 61 -8.45 1.97 -14.38
N THR A 62 -9.62 1.44 -14.04
CA THR A 62 -10.04 1.28 -12.64
C THR A 62 -9.10 0.35 -11.87
N LEU A 63 -8.60 -0.71 -12.52
CA LEU A 63 -7.61 -1.61 -11.94
C LEU A 63 -6.28 -0.88 -11.70
N TYR A 64 -5.81 -0.08 -12.64
CA TYR A 64 -4.57 0.69 -12.50
C TYR A 64 -4.65 1.69 -11.36
N ASN A 65 -5.79 2.38 -11.24
CA ASN A 65 -6.07 3.27 -10.11
C ASN A 65 -6.09 2.53 -8.76
N HIS A 66 -6.61 1.30 -8.75
CA HIS A 66 -6.60 0.46 -7.54
C HIS A 66 -5.19 0.03 -7.14
N VAL A 67 -4.33 -0.35 -8.09
CA VAL A 67 -2.92 -0.67 -7.81
C VAL A 67 -2.19 0.54 -7.22
N SER A 68 -2.39 1.73 -7.81
CA SER A 68 -1.84 2.99 -7.27
C SER A 68 -2.35 3.28 -5.85
N PHE A 69 -3.64 3.05 -5.59
CA PHE A 69 -4.22 3.17 -4.26
C PHE A 69 -3.64 2.18 -3.26
N CYS A 70 -3.43 0.92 -3.65
CA CYS A 70 -2.80 -0.07 -2.76
C CYS A 70 -1.38 0.35 -2.37
N GLY A 71 -0.61 0.93 -3.30
CA GLY A 71 0.70 1.51 -2.98
C GLY A 71 0.62 2.64 -1.95
N ALA A 72 -0.29 3.59 -2.16
CA ALA A 72 -0.51 4.69 -1.22
C ALA A 72 -0.95 4.20 0.17
N SER A 73 -1.85 3.21 0.20
CA SER A 73 -2.32 2.57 1.44
C SER A 73 -1.19 1.89 2.18
N GLU A 74 -0.34 1.14 1.48
CA GLU A 74 0.79 0.42 2.09
C GLU A 74 1.81 1.39 2.69
N ILE A 75 2.14 2.48 1.97
CA ILE A 75 3.02 3.53 2.49
C ILE A 75 2.45 4.10 3.80
N ASN A 76 1.15 4.40 3.85
CA ASN A 76 0.54 4.95 5.05
C ASN A 76 0.55 3.96 6.23
N ILE A 77 0.33 2.66 5.99
CA ILE A 77 0.41 1.62 7.04
C ILE A 77 1.81 1.57 7.65
N HIS A 78 2.84 1.52 6.81
CA HIS A 78 4.23 1.51 7.29
C HIS A 78 4.59 2.78 8.07
N LEU A 79 4.16 3.95 7.59
CA LEU A 79 4.41 5.21 8.28
C LEU A 79 3.66 5.31 9.62
N GLN A 80 2.44 4.78 9.72
CA GLN A 80 1.71 4.72 10.99
C GLN A 80 2.44 3.86 12.02
N ASN A 81 2.95 2.69 11.60
CA ASN A 81 3.75 1.83 12.47
C ASN A 81 5.04 2.55 12.92
N LYS A 82 5.74 3.22 11.99
CA LYS A 82 6.95 3.99 12.31
C LYS A 82 6.68 5.21 13.20
N ALA A 83 5.52 5.85 13.07
CA ALA A 83 5.13 6.97 13.92
C ALA A 83 4.93 6.53 15.37
N ILE A 84 4.36 5.33 15.59
CA ILE A 84 4.21 4.74 16.93
C ILE A 84 5.59 4.46 17.55
N GLU A 85 6.55 3.96 16.75
CA GLU A 85 7.92 3.67 17.19
C GLU A 85 8.74 4.93 17.49
N THR A 86 8.66 5.93 16.63
CA THR A 86 9.60 7.07 16.62
C THR A 86 9.07 8.27 17.42
N GLN A 87 7.75 8.44 17.50
CA GLN A 87 7.07 9.56 18.16
C GLN A 87 7.49 10.97 17.67
N ASP A 88 8.01 11.08 16.45
CA ASP A 88 8.41 12.35 15.81
C ASP A 88 7.56 12.60 14.55
N SER A 89 6.64 13.56 14.63
CA SER A 89 5.71 13.85 13.53
C SER A 89 6.37 14.54 12.32
N ASP A 90 7.40 15.35 12.56
CA ASP A 90 8.05 16.13 11.51
C ASP A 90 8.96 15.23 10.68
N LEU A 91 9.69 14.32 11.35
CA LEU A 91 10.46 13.29 10.68
C LEU A 91 9.55 12.38 9.84
N ILE A 92 8.43 11.90 10.39
CA ILE A 92 7.48 11.05 9.65
C ILE A 92 6.93 11.76 8.42
N LYS A 93 6.65 13.07 8.51
CA LYS A 93 6.19 13.87 7.37
C LYS A 93 7.27 13.97 6.29
N ALA A 94 8.51 14.29 6.66
CA ALA A 94 9.62 14.35 5.71
C ALA A 94 9.86 12.99 5.03
N LYS A 95 9.82 11.90 5.80
CA LYS A 95 9.97 10.54 5.26
C LYS A 95 8.84 10.12 4.33
N LYS A 96 7.62 10.56 4.61
CA LYS A 96 6.48 10.31 3.72
C LYS A 96 6.69 10.89 2.33
N GLU A 97 7.20 12.12 2.23
CA GLU A 97 7.46 12.79 0.95
C GLU A 97 8.57 12.04 0.19
N GLU A 98 9.68 11.73 0.86
CA GLU A 98 10.81 10.96 0.32
C GLU A 98 10.37 9.58 -0.23
N ILE A 99 9.66 8.79 0.59
CA ILE A 99 9.14 7.46 0.21
C ILE A 99 8.20 7.56 -0.99
N THR A 100 7.30 8.55 -0.98
CA THR A 100 6.30 8.74 -2.04
C THR A 100 6.97 9.05 -3.37
N ASP A 101 8.00 9.89 -3.39
CA ASP A 101 8.70 10.26 -4.61
C ASP A 101 9.55 9.13 -5.17
N ILE A 102 10.24 8.37 -4.30
CA ILE A 102 10.98 7.16 -4.71
C ILE A 102 10.02 6.14 -5.32
N PHE A 103 8.88 5.90 -4.65
CA PHE A 103 7.88 4.94 -5.12
C PHE A 103 7.32 5.34 -6.49
N LYS A 104 6.86 6.59 -6.66
CA LYS A 104 6.35 7.11 -7.95
C LYS A 104 7.34 6.92 -9.10
N LYS A 105 8.62 7.20 -8.86
CA LYS A 105 9.69 7.00 -9.85
C LYS A 105 9.86 5.51 -10.17
N ALA A 106 9.90 4.65 -9.17
CA ALA A 106 10.13 3.21 -9.34
C ALA A 106 9.03 2.52 -10.16
N ILE A 107 7.77 2.96 -10.04
CA ILE A 107 6.63 2.38 -10.77
C ILE A 107 6.12 3.24 -11.92
N ASN A 108 6.84 4.33 -12.24
CA ASN A 108 6.54 5.26 -13.33
C ASN A 108 5.10 5.80 -13.32
N ILE A 109 4.67 6.35 -12.18
CA ILE A 109 3.37 7.05 -12.04
C ILE A 109 3.58 8.50 -11.59
N THR A 110 2.69 9.39 -12.01
CA THR A 110 2.76 10.81 -11.67
C THR A 110 2.03 11.13 -10.35
N CYS A 111 0.97 10.39 -10.04
CA CYS A 111 0.15 10.60 -8.86
C CYS A 111 -0.28 9.29 -8.18
N LEU A 112 -0.39 9.34 -6.86
CA LEU A 112 -0.98 8.28 -6.05
C LEU A 112 -2.48 8.48 -5.93
N MET A 113 -3.22 7.39 -6.03
CA MET A 113 -4.66 7.41 -5.77
C MET A 113 -4.89 7.36 -4.26
N ASN A 114 -5.60 8.36 -3.73
CA ASN A 114 -5.95 8.43 -2.30
C ASN A 114 -7.28 7.75 -1.97
N SER A 115 -8.02 7.26 -2.97
CA SER A 115 -9.31 6.60 -2.79
C SER A 115 -9.34 5.20 -3.40
N GLY A 116 -9.80 4.24 -2.61
CA GLY A 116 -9.93 2.83 -2.99
C GLY A 116 -11.33 2.52 -3.52
N ALA A 117 -11.72 3.07 -4.67
CA ALA A 117 -13.08 2.93 -5.19
C ALA A 117 -13.56 1.48 -5.31
N LEU A 118 -12.67 0.55 -5.71
CA LEU A 118 -13.00 -0.88 -5.76
C LEU A 118 -13.17 -1.49 -4.37
N ARG A 119 -12.34 -1.11 -3.39
CA ARG A 119 -12.53 -1.54 -1.99
C ARG A 119 -13.86 -1.05 -1.44
N THR A 120 -14.18 0.23 -1.63
CA THR A 120 -15.50 0.78 -1.23
C THR A 120 -16.66 0.07 -1.91
N TYR A 121 -16.53 -0.24 -3.20
CA TYR A 121 -17.54 -0.99 -3.94
C TYR A 121 -17.72 -2.41 -3.40
N LEU A 122 -16.61 -3.10 -3.10
CA LEU A 122 -16.60 -4.44 -2.51
C LEU A 122 -17.31 -4.46 -1.15
N ALA A 123 -16.91 -3.58 -0.24
CA ALA A 123 -17.51 -3.45 1.09
C ALA A 123 -19.01 -3.15 0.99
N ARG A 124 -19.41 -2.25 0.08
CA ARG A 124 -20.83 -1.95 -0.15
C ARG A 124 -21.63 -3.16 -0.63
N ILE A 125 -21.04 -4.08 -1.41
CA ILE A 125 -21.74 -5.31 -1.82
C ILE A 125 -21.88 -6.26 -0.64
N ILE A 126 -20.81 -6.42 0.16
CA ILE A 126 -20.81 -7.27 1.35
C ILE A 126 -21.86 -6.77 2.37
N ASP A 127 -21.91 -5.47 2.61
CA ASP A 127 -22.85 -4.83 3.53
C ASP A 127 -24.32 -4.89 3.07
N ARG A 128 -24.62 -5.32 1.84
CA ARG A 128 -26.01 -5.59 1.41
C ARG A 128 -26.58 -6.84 2.03
N ASP A 129 -25.75 -7.79 2.46
CA ASP A 129 -26.20 -9.02 3.10
C ASP A 129 -26.65 -8.74 4.54
N GLU A 130 -27.90 -9.08 4.86
CA GLU A 130 -28.50 -8.87 6.18
C GLU A 130 -27.76 -9.61 7.29
N LYS A 131 -27.27 -10.82 7.01
CA LYS A 131 -26.54 -11.63 7.98
C LYS A 131 -25.17 -11.06 8.28
N VAL A 132 -24.56 -10.34 7.33
CA VAL A 132 -23.32 -9.61 7.56
C VAL A 132 -23.58 -8.34 8.37
N ARG A 133 -24.68 -7.62 8.12
CA ARG A 133 -25.04 -6.43 8.92
C ARG A 133 -25.36 -6.75 10.38
N ALA A 134 -25.82 -7.96 10.66
CA ALA A 134 -26.08 -8.44 12.01
C ALA A 134 -24.79 -8.79 12.80
N LEU A 135 -23.63 -8.86 12.14
CA LEU A 135 -22.35 -9.11 12.81
C LEU A 135 -21.93 -7.92 13.67
N SER A 136 -21.07 -8.19 14.66
CA SER A 136 -20.41 -7.12 15.40
C SER A 136 -19.53 -6.27 14.45
N LYS A 137 -19.26 -5.02 14.83
CA LYS A 137 -18.38 -4.14 14.05
C LYS A 137 -17.00 -4.76 13.80
N SER A 138 -16.47 -5.48 14.80
CA SER A 138 -15.17 -6.15 14.71
C SER A 138 -15.20 -7.28 13.68
N ASP A 139 -16.18 -8.20 13.79
CA ASP A 139 -16.29 -9.36 12.88
C ASP A 139 -16.56 -8.93 11.45
N ARG A 140 -17.39 -7.89 11.28
CA ARG A 140 -17.67 -7.31 9.96
C ARG A 140 -16.42 -6.70 9.34
N ASN A 141 -15.62 -5.97 10.12
CA ASN A 141 -14.36 -5.41 9.64
C ASN A 141 -13.37 -6.53 9.26
N GLU A 142 -13.24 -7.57 10.07
CA GLU A 142 -12.36 -8.71 9.75
C GLU A 142 -12.82 -9.43 8.46
N LEU A 143 -14.13 -9.58 8.26
CA LEU A 143 -14.70 -10.14 7.04
C LEU A 143 -14.35 -9.29 5.82
N ILE A 144 -14.48 -7.96 5.93
CA ILE A 144 -14.16 -7.01 4.86
C ILE A 144 -12.66 -7.02 4.54
N GLU A 145 -11.78 -7.01 5.54
CA GLU A 145 -10.33 -7.10 5.33
C GLU A 145 -9.94 -8.41 4.63
N SER A 146 -10.51 -9.54 5.07
CA SER A 146 -10.33 -10.83 4.39
C SER A 146 -10.80 -10.78 2.94
N ALA A 147 -11.89 -10.06 2.65
CA ALA A 147 -12.37 -9.89 1.28
C ALA A 147 -11.42 -9.02 0.44
N TYR A 148 -10.84 -7.96 1.02
CA TYR A 148 -9.83 -7.14 0.35
C TYR A 148 -8.57 -7.91 0.01
N GLU A 149 -8.05 -8.73 0.92
CA GLU A 149 -6.88 -9.57 0.65
C GLU A 149 -7.12 -10.57 -0.48
N GLN A 150 -8.28 -11.24 -0.47
CA GLN A 150 -8.65 -12.16 -1.55
C GLN A 150 -8.86 -11.43 -2.88
N PHE A 151 -9.47 -10.24 -2.83
CA PHE A 151 -9.69 -9.41 -4.01
C PHE A 151 -8.37 -8.93 -4.64
N ASP A 152 -7.42 -8.49 -3.83
CA ASP A 152 -6.12 -8.04 -4.30
C ASP A 152 -5.35 -9.20 -4.97
N LYS A 153 -5.40 -10.42 -4.40
CA LYS A 153 -4.83 -11.63 -5.04
C LYS A 153 -5.46 -11.95 -6.39
N GLN A 154 -6.77 -11.77 -6.52
CA GLN A 154 -7.49 -11.99 -7.77
C GLN A 154 -7.16 -10.91 -8.82
N ILE A 155 -6.93 -9.67 -8.39
CA ILE A 155 -6.41 -8.62 -9.28
C ILE A 155 -5.02 -8.99 -9.80
N ASP A 156 -4.13 -9.50 -8.96
CA ASP A 156 -2.80 -9.97 -9.39
C ASP A 156 -2.88 -11.09 -10.43
N GLN A 157 -3.83 -12.02 -10.25
CA GLN A 157 -4.11 -13.05 -11.25
C GLN A 157 -4.62 -12.45 -12.56
N VAL A 158 -5.49 -11.44 -12.52
CA VAL A 158 -5.96 -10.73 -13.73
C VAL A 158 -4.81 -10.04 -14.44
N ILE A 159 -3.94 -9.33 -13.71
CA ILE A 159 -2.76 -8.65 -14.26
C ILE A 159 -1.86 -9.66 -14.98
N SER A 160 -1.52 -10.75 -14.29
CA SER A 160 -0.59 -11.77 -14.79
C SER A 160 -1.17 -12.53 -15.99
N THR A 161 -2.43 -12.99 -15.89
CA THR A 161 -3.07 -13.80 -16.95
C THR A 161 -3.28 -13.00 -18.23
N ASN A 162 -3.52 -11.69 -18.12
CA ASN A 162 -3.74 -10.83 -19.28
C ASN A 162 -2.46 -10.10 -19.73
N ASN A 163 -1.29 -10.40 -19.13
CA ASN A 163 0.00 -9.76 -19.43
C ASN A 163 -0.08 -8.22 -19.44
N LEU A 164 -0.77 -7.65 -18.46
CA LEU A 164 -0.92 -6.19 -18.37
C LEU A 164 0.44 -5.57 -18.00
N LYS A 165 0.73 -4.37 -18.52
CA LYS A 165 1.97 -3.61 -18.21
C LYS A 165 2.01 -3.06 -16.77
N THR A 166 0.95 -3.29 -15.99
CA THR A 166 0.81 -2.75 -14.65
C THR A 166 1.43 -3.71 -13.63
N PRO A 167 2.17 -3.20 -12.62
CA PRO A 167 2.71 -4.05 -11.58
C PRO A 167 1.61 -4.72 -10.75
N THR A 168 1.87 -5.92 -10.25
CA THR A 168 0.98 -6.60 -9.31
C THR A 168 0.97 -5.88 -7.96
N ILE A 169 -0.14 -5.97 -7.23
CA ILE A 169 -0.29 -5.46 -5.86
C ILE A 169 0.74 -6.12 -4.95
N SER A 170 1.00 -7.43 -5.09
CA SER A 170 2.06 -8.10 -4.35
C SER A 170 3.44 -7.43 -4.57
N TYR A 171 3.80 -7.14 -5.82
CA TYR A 171 5.05 -6.44 -6.13
C TYR A 171 5.07 -5.04 -5.51
N ILE A 172 3.96 -4.29 -5.61
CA ILE A 172 3.84 -2.97 -5.02
C ILE A 172 4.09 -3.00 -3.51
N LYS A 173 3.51 -3.97 -2.80
CA LYS A 173 3.68 -4.10 -1.34
C LYS A 173 5.14 -4.41 -0.97
N GLU A 174 5.78 -5.35 -1.66
CA GLU A 174 7.19 -5.68 -1.42
C GLU A 174 8.09 -4.47 -1.70
N LEU A 175 7.86 -3.76 -2.81
CA LEU A 175 8.60 -2.54 -3.15
C LEU A 175 8.46 -1.45 -2.09
N VAL A 176 7.24 -1.19 -1.59
CA VAL A 176 7.03 -0.22 -0.51
C VAL A 176 7.80 -0.63 0.74
N GLY A 177 7.75 -1.90 1.13
CA GLY A 177 8.50 -2.41 2.28
C GLY A 177 10.01 -2.18 2.14
N ILE A 178 10.57 -2.41 0.95
CA ILE A 178 11.99 -2.15 0.66
C ILE A 178 12.31 -0.66 0.77
N ILE A 179 11.51 0.21 0.15
CA ILE A 179 11.73 1.66 0.16
C ILE A 179 11.65 2.21 1.58
N VAL A 180 10.63 1.82 2.35
CA VAL A 180 10.48 2.26 3.75
C VAL A 180 11.68 1.81 4.57
N LYS A 181 12.08 0.54 4.44
CA LYS A 181 13.23 0.00 5.16
C LYS A 181 14.49 0.80 4.85
N ASP A 182 14.76 1.04 3.58
CA ASP A 182 15.91 1.81 3.11
C ASP A 182 15.92 3.24 3.68
N VAL A 183 14.79 3.95 3.55
CA VAL A 183 14.64 5.35 3.98
C VAL A 183 14.83 5.53 5.49
N PHE A 184 14.44 4.54 6.31
CA PHE A 184 14.55 4.60 7.77
C PHE A 184 15.86 3.97 8.30
N GLU A 185 16.39 2.90 7.70
CA GLU A 185 17.57 2.19 8.21
C GLU A 185 18.90 2.75 7.67
N ASN A 186 18.96 3.25 6.43
CA ASN A 186 20.21 3.75 5.85
C ASN A 186 20.59 5.17 6.31
N GLN A 187 19.89 5.73 7.30
CA GLN A 187 20.28 6.97 7.99
C GLN A 187 20.92 6.75 9.37
N THR A 188 20.90 5.53 9.94
CA THR A 188 21.48 5.26 11.27
C THR A 188 23.00 5.01 11.27
N LYS A 189 23.68 5.18 10.11
CA LYS A 189 25.15 5.23 10.00
C LYS A 189 25.64 6.61 9.55
N VAL A 190 25.28 7.64 10.31
CA VAL A 190 26.10 8.86 10.38
C VAL A 190 26.48 9.00 11.85
N THR A 191 27.48 8.22 12.27
CA THR A 191 28.26 8.59 13.43
C THR A 191 28.81 9.98 13.17
N LEU A 192 28.62 10.87 14.14
CA LEU A 192 29.28 12.17 14.23
C LEU A 192 30.79 11.94 14.15
N ASP A 193 31.35 12.03 12.95
CA ASP A 193 32.65 12.64 12.75
C ASP A 193 32.80 13.03 11.27
N GLU A 194 33.09 14.31 11.09
CA GLU A 194 33.64 14.96 9.89
C GLU A 194 32.72 15.13 8.66
N THR A 195 32.23 16.36 8.47
CA THR A 195 31.86 16.89 7.15
C THR A 195 33.08 17.51 6.45
N PRO A 196 33.07 17.72 5.11
CA PRO A 196 32.10 17.27 4.10
C PRO A 196 32.74 16.72 2.80
N LYS A 197 32.16 15.66 2.21
CA LYS A 197 32.10 15.53 0.73
C LYS A 197 30.74 14.98 0.29
N ILE A 198 29.82 15.92 0.09
CA ILE A 198 28.63 15.75 -0.74
C ILE A 198 29.13 15.48 -2.17
N LYS A 199 29.07 14.23 -2.65
CA LYS A 199 29.00 13.87 -4.10
C LYS A 199 28.96 12.36 -4.46
N LEU A 200 28.74 11.44 -3.51
CA LEU A 200 28.76 9.99 -3.83
C LEU A 200 27.51 9.18 -3.45
N ARG A 201 26.45 9.78 -2.89
CA ARG A 201 25.28 9.02 -2.40
C ARG A 201 24.25 8.60 -3.47
N ASP A 202 24.10 9.35 -4.56
CA ASP A 202 23.06 9.04 -5.56
C ASP A 202 23.36 7.80 -6.42
N LYS A 203 24.64 7.52 -6.72
CA LYS A 203 25.00 6.40 -7.61
C LYS A 203 24.83 5.03 -6.95
N THR A 204 25.11 4.92 -5.65
CA THR A 204 24.97 3.65 -4.90
C THR A 204 23.52 3.31 -4.59
N LEU A 205 22.69 4.32 -4.26
CA LEU A 205 21.26 4.13 -4.03
C LEU A 205 20.55 3.68 -5.31
N THR A 206 20.85 4.34 -6.43
CA THR A 206 20.28 4.00 -7.75
C THR A 206 20.67 2.58 -8.16
N GLN A 207 21.94 2.18 -8.00
CA GLN A 207 22.42 0.84 -8.35
C GLN A 207 21.88 -0.28 -7.44
N PHE A 208 21.70 -0.01 -6.14
CA PHE A 208 21.08 -0.97 -5.22
C PHE A 208 19.60 -1.17 -5.55
N MET A 209 18.87 -0.08 -5.75
CA MET A 209 17.47 -0.12 -6.17
C MET A 209 17.31 -0.81 -7.52
N GLU A 210 18.17 -0.52 -8.50
CA GLU A 210 18.16 -1.20 -9.81
C GLU A 210 18.32 -2.72 -9.67
N ARG A 211 19.24 -3.18 -8.83
CA ARG A 211 19.49 -4.62 -8.60
C ARG A 211 18.33 -5.31 -7.88
N GLU A 212 17.77 -4.70 -6.84
CA GLU A 212 16.64 -5.30 -6.13
C GLU A 212 15.36 -5.27 -6.98
N ILE A 213 15.18 -4.23 -7.78
CA ILE A 213 14.14 -4.16 -8.81
C ILE A 213 14.36 -5.29 -9.83
N GLU A 214 15.56 -5.48 -10.38
CA GLU A 214 15.84 -6.58 -11.33
C GLU A 214 15.52 -7.97 -10.74
N LYS A 215 15.92 -8.24 -9.50
CA LYS A 215 15.58 -9.50 -8.82
C LYS A 215 14.08 -9.70 -8.59
N LEU A 216 13.33 -8.61 -8.41
CA LEU A 216 11.87 -8.66 -8.34
C LEU A 216 11.25 -8.92 -9.72
N TYR A 217 11.77 -8.29 -10.77
CA TYR A 217 11.36 -8.52 -12.16
C TYR A 217 11.54 -9.99 -12.58
N GLU A 218 12.66 -10.61 -12.19
CA GLU A 218 12.92 -12.04 -12.45
C GLU A 218 11.98 -12.96 -11.67
N ARG A 219 11.72 -12.67 -10.38
CA ARG A 219 10.81 -13.46 -9.54
C ARG A 219 9.34 -13.39 -10.00
N HIS A 220 8.92 -12.29 -10.61
CA HIS A 220 7.53 -12.07 -11.03
C HIS A 220 7.28 -12.26 -12.53
N GLY A 221 8.29 -12.66 -13.33
CA GLY A 221 8.08 -13.16 -14.69
C GLY A 221 7.71 -12.10 -15.74
N PHE A 222 8.23 -10.87 -15.64
CA PHE A 222 8.02 -9.85 -16.67
C PHE A 222 8.84 -10.17 -17.95
N ILE A 223 8.20 -10.76 -18.96
CA ILE A 223 8.78 -10.94 -20.30
C ILE A 223 8.62 -9.63 -21.09
N GLY A 224 9.49 -8.67 -20.81
CA GLY A 224 9.57 -7.42 -21.55
C GLY A 224 10.97 -6.84 -21.43
N LYS A 225 11.82 -7.07 -22.44
CA LYS A 225 13.18 -6.51 -22.51
C LYS A 225 13.13 -5.00 -22.22
N ARG A 226 13.83 -4.56 -21.16
CA ARG A 226 14.21 -3.15 -20.98
C ARG A 226 15.13 -2.74 -22.13
N SER A 227 14.58 -2.31 -23.26
CA SER A 227 15.32 -1.42 -24.15
C SER A 227 15.18 0.00 -23.62
N GLY A 228 16.16 0.47 -22.82
CA GLY A 228 16.38 1.91 -22.70
C GLY A 228 16.48 2.53 -21.31
N LEU A 229 16.51 1.80 -20.19
CA LEU A 229 16.91 2.38 -18.90
C LEU A 229 18.45 2.42 -18.79
N ARG A 230 19.07 3.25 -19.62
CA ARG A 230 20.30 3.93 -19.21
C ARG A 230 19.83 5.12 -18.39
N PHE A 231 20.02 5.10 -17.08
CA PHE A 231 20.07 6.34 -16.31
C PHE A 231 21.30 7.08 -16.83
N SER A 232 21.09 7.96 -17.81
CA SER A 232 22.13 8.83 -18.35
C SER A 232 22.62 9.69 -17.20
N ALA A 233 23.78 9.32 -16.67
CA ALA A 233 24.62 10.17 -15.85
C ALA A 233 25.28 11.23 -16.73
N ASP A 234 24.48 12.04 -17.43
CA ASP A 234 24.98 13.22 -18.13
C ASP A 234 24.86 14.41 -17.18
N LEU A 235 25.76 14.40 -16.19
CA LEU A 235 26.32 15.63 -15.68
C LEU A 235 27.32 16.12 -16.75
N GLU A 236 26.79 16.76 -17.80
CA GLU A 236 27.64 17.67 -18.58
C GLU A 236 27.91 18.88 -17.69
N MET A 237 29.06 18.81 -17.01
CA MET A 237 29.78 20.00 -16.63
C MET A 237 30.23 20.70 -17.90
N THR A 238 29.56 21.79 -18.27
CA THR A 238 30.18 22.82 -19.10
C THR A 238 30.36 24.08 -18.27
N LYS A 239 31.62 24.50 -18.25
CA LYS A 239 32.16 25.71 -17.64
C LYS A 239 31.54 26.98 -18.21
#